data_AF-A0A146K4J8-F1
#
_entry.id   AF-A0A146K4J8-F1
#
_cell.length_a   1.000
_cell.length_b   1.000
_cell.length_c   1.000
_cell.angle_alpha   90.00
_cell.angle_beta   90.00
_cell.angle_gamma   90.00
#
_symmetry.space_group_name_H-M   'P 1'
#
loop_
_entity.id
_entity.type
_entity.pdbx_description
1 polymer ?
#
loop_
_entity_poly.entity_id
_entity_poly.type
_entity_poly.pdbx_seq_one_letter_code
_entity_poly.pdbx_strand_id
1 'polypeptide(L)'
;LNHRYNPNSYICDSYFNNQTHPKKITHVVGAVSCVWSQLYNGYLFFDGRKKRIMILTCFSILCLGQDLGPESLYYVYNGELYPNQFKLQFIALSFFFQWIFEGVMIILYKTVQNQLWIFHLLLAVCQLWSVLFIQAAIPELKGKSQQ
;
A
#
# COMPACT_ATOMS: atom_id res chain seq x y z
N LEU A 1 11.67 -46.09 1.61
CA LEU A 1 10.45 -46.70 2.22
C LEU A 1 10.30 -46.11 3.61
N ASN A 2 9.75 -44.92 3.83
CA ASN A 2 8.33 -44.56 3.67
C ASN A 2 8.21 -43.04 3.53
N HIS A 3 7.98 -42.53 2.31
CA HIS A 3 7.41 -41.20 2.15
C HIS A 3 5.94 -41.30 2.54
N ARG A 4 5.59 -40.85 3.75
CA ARG A 4 4.18 -40.62 4.10
C ARG A 4 3.67 -39.51 3.18
N TYR A 5 2.94 -39.90 2.16
CA TYR A 5 2.12 -38.97 1.37
C TYR A 5 1.11 -38.36 2.34
N ASN A 6 1.29 -37.08 2.69
CA ASN A 6 0.37 -36.33 3.53
C ASN A 6 -0.59 -35.59 2.60
N PRO A 7 -1.82 -36.06 2.37
CA PRO A 7 -2.76 -35.42 1.45
C PRO A 7 -3.15 -34.00 1.88
N ASN A 8 -2.86 -33.59 3.12
CA ASN A 8 -3.12 -32.25 3.61
C ASN A 8 -2.10 -31.20 3.14
N SER A 9 -0.93 -31.58 2.60
CA SER A 9 0.04 -30.60 2.09
C SER A 9 -0.46 -29.91 0.82
N TYR A 10 -1.11 -30.67 -0.09
CA TYR A 10 -1.64 -30.12 -1.34
C TYR A 10 -2.87 -29.21 -1.14
N ILE A 11 -3.67 -29.44 -0.10
CA ILE A 11 -4.83 -28.59 0.22
C ILE A 11 -4.37 -27.23 0.76
N CYS A 12 -3.31 -27.20 1.58
CA CYS A 12 -2.72 -25.94 2.04
C CYS A 12 -2.04 -25.16 0.90
N ASP A 13 -1.26 -25.83 0.04
CA ASP A 13 -0.55 -25.16 -1.04
C ASP A 13 -1.49 -24.59 -2.11
N SER A 14 -2.59 -25.28 -2.42
CA SER A 14 -3.60 -24.77 -3.37
C SER A 14 -4.42 -23.60 -2.81
N TYR A 15 -4.69 -23.57 -1.50
CA TYR A 15 -5.34 -22.42 -0.84
C TYR A 15 -4.42 -21.20 -0.78
N PHE A 16 -3.12 -21.39 -0.50
CA PHE A 16 -2.16 -20.28 -0.44
C PHE A 16 -1.84 -19.71 -1.82
N ASN A 17 -1.76 -20.54 -2.85
CA ASN A 17 -1.48 -20.08 -4.22
C ASN A 17 -2.67 -19.31 -4.83
N ASN A 18 -3.91 -19.60 -4.39
CA ASN A 18 -5.10 -18.83 -4.78
C ASN A 18 -5.27 -17.50 -4.01
N GLN A 19 -4.48 -17.25 -2.95
CA GLN A 19 -4.57 -16.02 -2.14
C GLN A 19 -3.59 -14.91 -2.54
N THR A 20 -2.58 -15.20 -3.37
CA THR A 20 -1.59 -14.19 -3.81
C THR A 20 -2.15 -13.25 -4.87
N HIS A 21 -2.94 -13.78 -5.82
CA HIS A 21 -3.64 -13.00 -6.83
C HIS A 21 -4.67 -11.99 -6.27
N PRO A 22 -5.57 -12.36 -5.35
CA PRO A 22 -6.54 -11.40 -4.78
C PRO A 22 -5.83 -10.30 -3.98
N LYS A 23 -4.76 -10.60 -3.24
CA LYS A 23 -3.97 -9.59 -2.50
C LYS A 23 -3.36 -8.53 -3.44
N LYS A 24 -2.75 -8.95 -4.56
CA LYS A 24 -2.19 -8.02 -5.55
C LYS A 24 -3.27 -7.15 -6.19
N ILE A 25 -4.43 -7.73 -6.53
CA ILE A 25 -5.54 -6.97 -7.11
C ILE A 25 -6.08 -5.94 -6.12
N THR A 26 -6.32 -6.33 -4.86
CA THR A 26 -6.81 -5.40 -3.84
C THR A 26 -5.81 -4.28 -3.57
N HIS A 27 -4.51 -4.59 -3.55
CA HIS A 27 -3.46 -3.56 -3.42
C HIS A 27 -3.53 -2.54 -4.57
N VAL A 28 -3.61 -3.03 -5.81
CA VAL A 28 -3.66 -2.17 -7.01
C VAL A 28 -4.93 -1.32 -7.01
N VAL A 29 -6.09 -1.90 -6.71
CA VAL A 29 -7.37 -1.17 -6.65
C VAL A 29 -7.32 -0.09 -5.57
N GLY A 30 -6.87 -0.43 -4.36
CA GLY A 30 -6.70 0.54 -3.28
C GLY A 30 -5.75 1.67 -3.67
N ALA A 31 -4.58 1.34 -4.21
CA ALA A 31 -3.61 2.35 -4.60
C ALA A 31 -4.07 3.24 -5.78
N VAL A 32 -4.76 2.68 -6.77
CA VAL A 32 -5.36 3.46 -7.88
C VAL A 32 -6.41 4.43 -7.34
N SER A 33 -7.25 4.00 -6.40
CA SER A 33 -8.23 4.89 -5.78
C SER A 33 -7.58 6.03 -5.00
N CYS A 34 -6.47 5.77 -4.30
CA CYS A 34 -5.66 6.78 -3.64
C CYS A 34 -5.06 7.78 -4.65
N VAL A 35 -4.43 7.29 -5.72
CA VAL A 35 -3.84 8.13 -6.79
C VAL A 35 -4.93 9.01 -7.41
N TRP A 36 -6.06 8.41 -7.79
CA TRP A 36 -7.19 9.14 -8.37
C TRP A 36 -7.70 10.25 -7.44
N SER A 37 -7.89 9.92 -6.15
CA SER A 37 -8.33 10.91 -5.16
C SER A 37 -7.34 12.07 -5.01
N GLN A 38 -6.04 11.79 -4.97
CA GLN A 38 -5.00 12.82 -4.87
C GLN A 38 -4.95 13.69 -6.13
N LEU A 39 -4.99 13.10 -7.32
CA LEU A 39 -5.03 13.85 -8.58
C LEU A 39 -6.25 14.77 -8.66
N TYR A 40 -7.41 14.26 -8.27
CA TYR A 40 -8.65 15.03 -8.31
C TYR A 40 -8.67 16.15 -7.26
N ASN A 41 -8.20 15.89 -6.04
CA ASN A 41 -7.99 16.95 -5.05
C ASN A 41 -7.01 18.01 -5.56
N GLY A 42 -5.88 17.59 -6.14
CA GLY A 42 -4.92 18.49 -6.77
C GLY A 42 -5.56 19.39 -7.84
N TYR A 43 -6.39 18.80 -8.71
CA TYR A 43 -7.15 19.55 -9.71
C TYR A 43 -8.11 20.58 -9.07
N LEU A 44 -8.88 20.19 -8.05
CA LEU A 44 -9.79 21.11 -7.35
C LEU A 44 -9.06 22.29 -6.70
N PHE A 45 -7.85 22.05 -6.17
CA PHE A 45 -7.01 23.11 -5.59
C PHE A 45 -6.36 24.00 -6.67
N PHE A 46 -5.99 23.44 -7.82
CA PHE A 46 -5.41 24.19 -8.95
C PHE A 46 -6.44 25.11 -9.59
N ASP A 47 -7.62 24.59 -9.87
CA ASP A 47 -8.72 25.26 -10.55
C ASP A 47 -9.50 26.22 -9.62
N GLY A 48 -9.20 26.21 -8.32
CA GLY A 48 -9.76 27.14 -7.33
C GLY A 48 -11.22 26.85 -6.92
N ARG A 49 -11.89 25.90 -7.58
CA ARG A 49 -13.26 25.45 -7.25
C ARG A 49 -13.25 24.54 -6.01
N LYS A 50 -13.07 25.13 -4.83
CA LYS A 50 -13.06 24.45 -3.52
C LYS A 50 -14.47 24.04 -3.06
N LYS A 51 -15.13 23.13 -3.77
CA LYS A 51 -16.41 22.57 -3.34
C LYS A 51 -16.18 21.57 -2.20
N ARG A 52 -16.54 21.97 -0.97
CA ARG A 52 -16.32 21.18 0.27
C ARG A 52 -16.79 19.73 0.16
N ILE A 53 -17.96 19.49 -0.43
CA ILE A 53 -18.53 18.15 -0.61
C ILE A 53 -17.62 17.26 -1.48
N MET A 54 -17.01 17.84 -2.53
CA MET A 54 -16.13 17.08 -3.43
C MET A 54 -14.81 16.74 -2.75
N ILE A 55 -14.23 17.68 -2.01
CA ILE A 55 -13.02 17.43 -1.19
C ILE A 55 -13.27 16.32 -0.17
N LEU A 56 -14.41 16.38 0.53
CA LEU A 56 -14.80 15.35 1.50
C LEU A 56 -14.96 13.98 0.84
N THR A 57 -15.63 13.92 -0.32
CA THR A 57 -15.82 12.67 -1.06
C THR A 57 -14.48 12.07 -1.49
N CYS A 58 -13.56 12.89 -2.00
CA CYS A 58 -12.22 12.45 -2.36
C CYS A 58 -11.44 11.97 -1.13
N PHE A 59 -11.51 12.70 -0.03
CA PHE A 59 -10.87 12.28 1.22
C PHE A 59 -11.42 10.93 1.71
N SER A 60 -12.73 10.69 1.66
CA SER A 60 -13.32 9.40 1.99
C SER A 60 -12.82 8.28 1.07
N ILE A 61 -12.74 8.53 -0.25
CA ILE A 61 -12.18 7.56 -1.22
C ILE A 61 -10.70 7.26 -0.91
N LEU A 62 -9.93 8.27 -0.52
CA LEU A 62 -8.52 8.12 -0.14
C LEU A 62 -8.39 7.21 1.10
N CYS A 63 -9.15 7.48 2.16
CA CYS A 63 -9.11 6.67 3.39
C CYS A 63 -9.52 5.22 3.11
N LEU A 64 -10.64 5.01 2.40
CA LEU A 64 -11.09 3.66 2.04
C LEU A 64 -10.07 2.94 1.15
N GLY A 65 -9.43 3.66 0.23
CA GLY A 65 -8.38 3.14 -0.63
C GLY A 65 -7.14 2.71 0.13
N GLN A 66 -6.73 3.49 1.14
CA GLN A 66 -5.59 3.17 2.00
C GLN A 66 -5.85 1.93 2.84
N ASP A 67 -7.01 1.87 3.50
CA ASP A 67 -7.42 0.74 4.34
C ASP A 67 -7.51 -0.56 3.54
N LEU A 68 -8.09 -0.51 2.34
CA LEU A 68 -8.30 -1.72 1.53
C LEU A 68 -7.01 -2.25 0.89
N GLY A 69 -6.06 -1.38 0.54
CA GLY A 69 -4.91 -1.78 -0.26
C GLY A 69 -3.57 -1.58 0.44
N PRO A 70 -2.94 -0.40 0.29
CA PRO A 70 -1.55 -0.17 0.71
C PRO A 70 -1.28 -0.48 2.17
N GLU A 71 -2.15 -0.04 3.09
CA GLU A 71 -1.87 -0.08 4.52
C GLU A 71 -2.09 -1.47 5.12
N SER A 72 -3.23 -2.09 4.83
CA SER A 72 -3.54 -3.44 5.33
C SER A 72 -2.59 -4.50 4.76
N LEU A 73 -2.20 -4.39 3.50
CA LEU A 73 -1.32 -5.37 2.85
C LEU A 73 0.16 -5.14 3.15
N TYR A 74 0.55 -3.95 3.62
CA TYR A 74 1.93 -3.67 4.03
C TYR A 74 2.44 -4.64 5.09
N TYR A 75 1.63 -4.94 6.11
CA TYR A 75 1.96 -5.89 7.17
C TYR A 75 2.08 -7.33 6.65
N VAL A 76 1.25 -7.69 5.68
CA VAL A 76 1.27 -9.00 5.05
C VAL A 76 2.60 -9.17 4.28
N TYR A 77 2.97 -8.17 3.47
CA TYR A 77 4.21 -8.22 2.70
C TYR A 77 5.47 -8.18 3.57
N ASN A 78 5.52 -7.33 4.60
CA ASN A 78 6.63 -7.36 5.56
C ASN A 78 6.73 -8.71 6.27
N GLY A 79 5.59 -9.35 6.50
CA GLY A 79 5.56 -10.67 7.11
C GLY A 79 6.05 -11.80 6.20
N GLU A 80 6.06 -11.60 4.89
CA GLU A 80 6.55 -12.55 3.87
C GLU A 80 8.01 -12.25 3.46
N LEU A 81 8.43 -10.98 3.51
CA LEU A 81 9.78 -10.52 3.11
C LEU A 81 10.86 -10.82 4.14
N TYR A 82 10.57 -10.69 5.44
CA TYR A 82 11.59 -10.76 6.50
C TYR A 82 11.60 -12.11 7.24
N PRO A 83 12.78 -12.62 7.64
CA PRO A 83 12.89 -13.83 8.44
C PRO A 83 12.26 -13.63 9.83
N ASN A 84 11.62 -14.68 10.37
CA ASN A 84 10.85 -14.65 11.62
C ASN A 84 11.63 -14.08 12.83
N GLN A 85 12.96 -14.24 12.85
CA GLN A 85 13.83 -13.77 13.94
C GLN A 85 13.88 -12.23 14.05
N PHE A 86 13.77 -11.51 12.93
CA PHE A 86 13.90 -10.05 12.89
C PHE A 86 12.60 -9.33 12.48
N LYS A 87 11.55 -10.09 12.13
CA LYS A 87 10.28 -9.59 11.59
C LYS A 87 9.65 -8.48 12.44
N LEU A 88 9.61 -8.64 13.77
CA LEU A 88 9.04 -7.62 14.67
C LEU A 88 9.86 -6.33 14.68
N GLN A 89 11.19 -6.41 14.62
CA GLN A 89 12.08 -5.26 14.65
C GLN A 89 11.96 -4.44 13.37
N PHE A 90 11.87 -5.10 12.21
CA PHE A 90 11.64 -4.42 10.94
C PHE A 90 10.26 -3.78 10.87
N ILE A 91 9.21 -4.45 11.34
CA ILE A 91 7.86 -3.85 11.42
C ILE A 91 7.87 -2.61 12.33
N ALA A 92 8.50 -2.69 13.50
CA ALA A 92 8.62 -1.55 14.41
C ALA A 92 9.42 -0.39 13.79
N LEU A 93 10.50 -0.70 13.06
CA LEU A 93 11.29 0.29 12.34
C LEU A 93 10.47 0.98 11.23
N SER A 94 9.63 0.23 10.52
CA SER A 94 8.70 0.78 9.53
C SER A 94 7.71 1.78 10.13
N PHE A 95 7.12 1.45 11.28
CA PHE A 95 6.25 2.38 12.01
C PHE A 95 6.99 3.66 12.41
N PHE A 96 8.22 3.53 12.89
CA PHE A 96 9.04 4.67 13.24
C PHE A 96 9.30 5.59 12.04
N PHE A 97 9.66 5.03 10.88
CA PHE A 97 9.82 5.82 9.65
C PHE A 97 8.51 6.42 9.15
N GLN A 98 7.38 5.73 9.30
CA GLN A 98 6.07 6.27 8.97
C GLN A 98 5.75 7.52 9.80
N TRP A 99 6.01 7.48 11.11
CA TRP A 99 5.81 8.63 11.99
C TRP A 99 6.70 9.82 11.62
N ILE A 100 7.97 9.55 11.29
CA ILE A 100 8.88 10.59 10.78
C ILE A 100 8.30 11.20 9.50
N PHE A 101 7.86 10.37 8.56
CA PHE A 101 7.30 10.82 7.30
C PHE A 101 6.03 11.67 7.52
N GLU A 102 5.11 11.23 8.37
CA GLU A 102 3.92 12.01 8.74
C GLU A 102 4.28 13.37 9.35
N GLY A 103 5.27 13.42 10.24
CA GLY A 103 5.80 14.67 10.79
C GLY A 103 6.35 15.61 9.72
N VAL A 104 7.16 15.08 8.79
CA VAL A 104 7.68 15.83 7.63
C VAL A 104 6.55 16.36 6.76
N MET A 105 5.51 15.55 6.52
CA MET A 105 4.35 15.94 5.71
C MET A 105 3.53 17.06 6.35
N ILE A 106 3.38 17.08 7.67
CA ILE A 106 2.73 18.18 8.40
C ILE A 106 3.52 19.49 8.23
N ILE A 107 4.85 19.42 8.33
CA ILE A 107 5.72 20.60 8.16
C ILE A 107 5.63 21.09 6.71
N LEU A 108 5.78 20.20 5.73
CA LEU A 108 5.68 20.52 4.31
C LEU A 108 4.33 21.16 3.97
N TYR A 109 3.23 20.61 4.48
CA TYR A 109 1.89 21.14 4.27
C TYR A 109 1.77 22.61 4.72
N LYS A 110 2.38 22.97 5.86
CA LYS A 110 2.43 24.37 6.32
C LYS A 110 3.24 25.26 5.38
N THR A 111 4.34 24.76 4.82
CA THR A 111 5.20 25.52 3.90
C THR A 111 4.54 25.74 2.54
N VAL A 112 3.75 24.80 2.05
CA VAL A 112 3.14 24.83 0.70
C VAL A 112 1.64 25.18 0.71
N GLN A 113 1.13 25.84 1.74
CA GLN A 113 -0.30 26.19 1.86
C GLN A 113 -0.87 26.96 0.66
N ASN A 114 -0.04 27.74 -0.03
CA ASN A 114 -0.44 28.50 -1.21
C ASN A 114 -0.40 27.67 -2.51
N GLN A 115 0.20 26.48 -2.48
CA GLN A 115 0.42 25.60 -3.64
C GLN A 115 0.03 24.14 -3.32
N LEU A 116 -1.11 23.96 -2.64
CA LEU A 116 -1.61 22.63 -2.23
C LEU A 116 -1.80 21.66 -3.41
N TRP A 117 -2.06 22.16 -4.61
CA TRP A 117 -2.17 21.32 -5.80
C TRP A 117 -0.86 20.59 -6.12
N ILE A 118 0.32 21.22 -5.92
CA ILE A 118 1.63 20.59 -6.11
C ILE A 118 1.83 19.47 -5.09
N PHE A 119 1.43 19.73 -3.85
CA PHE A 119 1.53 18.75 -2.76
C PHE A 119 0.72 17.49 -3.07
N HIS A 120 -0.53 17.64 -3.53
CA HIS A 120 -1.37 16.51 -3.94
C HIS A 120 -0.82 15.76 -5.16
N LEU A 121 -0.24 16.46 -6.14
CA LEU A 121 0.43 15.81 -7.28
C LEU A 121 1.66 15.00 -6.85
N LEU A 122 2.49 15.55 -5.96
CA LEU A 122 3.67 14.86 -5.44
C LEU A 122 3.26 13.60 -4.67
N LEU A 123 2.21 13.68 -3.85
CA LEU A 123 1.62 12.52 -3.17
C LEU A 123 1.13 11.45 -4.16
N ALA A 124 0.45 11.85 -5.23
CA ALA A 124 0.00 10.92 -6.26
C ALA A 124 1.18 10.20 -6.93
N VAL A 125 2.28 10.90 -7.21
CA VAL A 125 3.51 10.32 -7.79
C VAL A 125 4.16 9.34 -6.81
N CYS A 126 4.31 9.70 -5.53
CA CYS A 126 4.84 8.81 -4.51
C CYS A 126 4.00 7.54 -4.37
N GLN A 127 2.67 7.66 -4.42
CA GLN A 127 1.75 6.53 -4.35
C GLN A 127 1.83 5.64 -5.60
N LEU A 128 1.99 6.22 -6.78
CA LEU A 128 2.19 5.46 -8.01
C LEU A 128 3.51 4.68 -7.97
N TRP A 129 4.57 5.34 -7.49
CA TRP A 129 5.89 4.74 -7.35
C TRP A 129 5.87 3.53 -6.40
N SER A 130 5.15 3.61 -5.28
CA SER A 130 5.05 2.50 -4.33
C SER A 130 4.36 1.28 -4.95
N VAL A 131 3.33 1.46 -5.79
CA VAL A 131 2.68 0.37 -6.53
C VAL A 131 3.64 -0.30 -7.49
N LEU A 132 4.37 0.49 -8.29
CA LEU A 132 5.34 -0.04 -9.24
C LEU A 132 6.46 -0.81 -8.53
N PHE A 133 6.95 -0.26 -7.43
CA PHE A 133 7.97 -0.91 -6.61
C PHE A 133 7.48 -2.23 -6.04
N ILE A 134 6.28 -2.28 -5.47
CA ILE A 134 5.70 -3.52 -4.91
C ILE A 134 5.44 -4.55 -6.00
N GLN A 135 4.95 -4.14 -7.18
CA GLN A 135 4.76 -5.05 -8.31
C GLN A 135 6.08 -5.65 -8.81
N ALA A 136 7.17 -4.87 -8.82
CA ALA A 136 8.49 -5.32 -9.25
C ALA A 136 9.22 -6.12 -8.15
N ALA A 137 9.11 -5.70 -6.89
CA ALA A 137 9.83 -6.26 -5.75
C ALA A 137 9.16 -7.51 -5.16
N ILE A 138 7.89 -7.75 -5.47
CA ILE A 138 7.20 -9.02 -5.18
C ILE A 138 7.15 -9.84 -6.47
N PRO A 139 8.28 -10.49 -6.88
CA PRO A 139 8.17 -11.59 -7.81
C PRO A 139 7.16 -12.56 -7.21
N GLU A 140 6.29 -13.12 -8.05
CA GLU A 140 5.30 -14.10 -7.61
C GLU A 140 5.93 -15.01 -6.57
N LEU A 141 5.39 -15.03 -5.34
CA LEU A 141 5.80 -15.91 -4.25
C LEU A 141 5.44 -17.37 -4.58
N LYS A 142 5.76 -17.80 -5.81
CA LYS A 142 5.70 -19.17 -6.27
C LYS A 142 6.80 -19.92 -5.54
N GLY A 143 6.39 -20.58 -4.45
CA GLY A 143 7.08 -21.74 -3.90
C GLY A 143 8.42 -21.46 -3.25
N LYS A 144 8.42 -20.87 -2.05
CA LYS A 144 9.35 -21.32 -0.99
C LYS A 144 8.68 -22.41 -0.16
N SER A 145 8.34 -23.50 -0.83
CA SER A 145 7.97 -24.78 -0.23
C SER A 145 8.88 -25.86 -0.80
N GLN A 146 10.19 -25.62 -0.84
CA GLN A 146 11.21 -26.64 -1.08
C GLN A 146 12.60 -26.05 -0.80
N GLN A 147 12.99 -26.09 0.48
CA GLN A 147 14.28 -26.56 0.95
C GLN A 147 14.23 -26.69 2.48
#